data_AF-A0A833J1Q6-F1
#
_entry.id   AF-A0A833J1Q6-F1
#
_cell.length_a   1.000
_cell.length_b   1.000
_cell.length_c   1.000
_cell.angle_alpha   90.00
_cell.angle_beta   90.00
_cell.angle_gamma   90.00
#
_symmetry.space_group_name_H-M   'P 1'
#
loop_
_entity.id
_entity.type
_entity.pdbx_description
1 polymer ?
#
loop_
_entity_poly.entity_id
_entity_poly.type
_entity_poly.pdbx_seq_one_letter_code
_entity_poly.pdbx_strand_id
1 'polypeptide(L)'
;MPETFLADDLSKLAGSLVLSHEHRQIKRLLDESKRFRLLPSAVAAVDRVVDRAPWTIEHNLDLAAHPADRPIWIEFGDAPRRREGLAFAGHDVDLVGYLLAPSPADPNATVAVVAWRLASGTVHHAFSVVHWHRLDLATHAAHARHRYSRIRIEAMARMMSLFQVSTPQGLKEIVLEAHLGDDVRMRQVALMESRLAASGEMLFAFGALVLLADRIDAEPGEDGYISVEAAPLPRAPLMDLVRRITGRPMPSFRRRRRGVPTVSLVG
;
A
#
# COMPACT_ATOMS: atom_id res chain seq x y z
N MET A 1 16.19 -23.24 7.66
CA MET A 1 15.49 -22.08 8.24
C MET A 1 14.06 -22.53 8.49
N PRO A 2 13.36 -22.14 9.59
CA PRO A 2 11.96 -22.52 9.73
C PRO A 2 11.18 -21.92 8.56
N GLU A 3 10.58 -22.81 7.77
CA GLU A 3 9.92 -22.59 6.48
C GLU A 3 8.49 -22.07 6.67
N THR A 4 8.29 -20.95 7.36
CA THR A 4 6.95 -20.36 7.49
C THR A 4 6.91 -18.93 6.98
N PHE A 5 5.88 -18.66 6.18
CA PHE A 5 5.62 -17.35 5.62
C PHE A 5 4.72 -16.54 6.55
N LEU A 6 4.96 -15.23 6.64
CA LEU A 6 4.19 -14.35 7.52
C LEU A 6 2.70 -14.37 7.13
N ALA A 7 2.35 -14.50 5.85
CA ALA A 7 0.95 -14.68 5.44
C ALA A 7 0.27 -15.85 6.15
N ASP A 8 0.95 -16.99 6.23
CA ASP A 8 0.37 -18.23 6.77
C ASP A 8 0.26 -18.14 8.29
N ASP A 9 1.28 -17.60 8.95
CA ASP A 9 1.26 -17.43 10.40
C ASP A 9 0.25 -16.34 10.82
N LEU A 10 0.08 -15.28 10.02
CA LEU A 10 -0.98 -14.29 10.22
C LEU A 10 -2.38 -14.87 9.96
N SER A 11 -2.56 -15.71 8.94
CA SER A 11 -3.83 -16.40 8.67
C SER A 11 -4.19 -17.33 9.83
N LYS A 12 -3.22 -18.07 10.38
CA LYS A 12 -3.41 -18.87 11.61
C LYS A 12 -3.80 -18.00 12.80
N LEU A 13 -3.07 -16.91 13.06
CA LEU A 13 -3.36 -16.00 14.18
C LEU A 13 -4.78 -15.41 14.07
N ALA A 14 -5.14 -14.90 12.89
CA ALA A 14 -6.45 -14.33 12.64
C ALA A 14 -7.57 -15.39 12.78
N GLY A 15 -7.28 -16.63 12.38
CA GLY A 15 -8.18 -17.77 12.54
C GLY A 15 -8.28 -18.33 13.95
N SER A 16 -7.24 -18.20 14.79
CA SER A 16 -7.26 -18.67 16.18
C SER A 16 -7.88 -17.66 17.13
N LEU A 17 -7.67 -16.37 16.85
CA LEU A 17 -8.20 -15.30 17.69
C LEU A 17 -9.72 -15.19 17.53
N VAL A 18 -10.26 -15.19 16.29
CA VAL A 18 -11.70 -14.97 15.97
C VAL A 18 -12.37 -13.93 16.90
N LEU A 19 -11.61 -12.91 17.32
CA LEU A 19 -12.07 -11.93 18.31
C LEU A 19 -12.97 -10.88 17.66
N SER A 20 -12.95 -10.79 16.33
CA SER A 20 -13.69 -9.78 15.58
C SER A 20 -14.14 -10.28 14.19
N HIS A 21 -15.08 -9.57 13.59
CA HIS A 21 -15.44 -9.77 12.18
C HIS A 21 -14.25 -9.47 11.26
N GLU A 22 -13.46 -8.46 11.60
CA GLU A 22 -12.29 -8.00 10.86
C GLU A 22 -11.18 -9.06 10.82
N HIS A 23 -10.93 -9.80 11.91
CA HIS A 23 -9.98 -10.92 11.88
C HIS A 23 -10.41 -12.02 10.90
N ARG A 24 -11.71 -12.34 10.83
CA ARG A 24 -12.22 -13.28 9.82
C ARG A 24 -12.04 -12.75 8.40
N GLN A 25 -12.25 -11.45 8.19
CA GLN A 25 -12.03 -10.81 6.89
C GLN A 25 -10.55 -10.85 6.49
N ILE A 26 -9.63 -10.50 7.41
CA ILE A 26 -8.18 -10.55 7.18
C ILE A 26 -7.77 -11.96 6.76
N LYS A 27 -8.21 -12.99 7.50
CA LYS A 27 -7.94 -14.39 7.16
C LYS A 27 -8.39 -14.72 5.74
N ARG A 28 -9.66 -14.43 5.42
CA ARG A 28 -10.22 -14.71 4.09
C ARG A 28 -9.43 -14.01 2.98
N LEU A 29 -9.12 -12.72 3.17
CA LEU A 29 -8.38 -11.93 2.18
C LEU A 29 -6.94 -12.45 1.98
N LEU A 30 -6.29 -12.96 3.04
CA LEU A 30 -4.97 -13.61 2.93
C LEU A 30 -5.04 -14.91 2.14
N ASP A 31 -6.09 -15.71 2.37
CA ASP A 31 -6.30 -16.99 1.67
C ASP A 31 -6.56 -16.76 0.16
N GLU A 32 -7.19 -15.64 -0.21
CA GLU A 32 -7.50 -15.25 -1.60
C GLU A 32 -6.38 -14.42 -2.29
N SER A 33 -5.35 -14.00 -1.55
CA SER A 33 -4.39 -13.01 -2.02
C SER A 33 -3.40 -13.52 -3.08
N LYS A 34 -3.00 -12.63 -4.00
CA LYS A 34 -1.75 -12.77 -4.76
C LYS A 34 -0.58 -12.50 -3.84
N ARG A 35 0.34 -13.45 -3.69
CA ARG A 35 1.48 -13.31 -2.78
C ARG A 35 2.75 -12.90 -3.53
N PHE A 36 3.37 -11.83 -3.07
CA PHE A 36 4.64 -11.32 -3.57
C PHE A 36 5.67 -11.35 -2.45
N ARG A 37 6.89 -11.79 -2.76
CA ARG A 37 8.04 -11.70 -1.86
C ARG A 37 9.05 -10.73 -2.45
N LEU A 38 9.31 -9.63 -1.76
CA LEU A 38 10.42 -8.75 -2.16
C LEU A 38 11.73 -9.36 -1.64
N LEU A 39 12.64 -9.67 -2.56
CA LEU A 39 13.96 -10.15 -2.21
C LEU A 39 14.80 -9.01 -1.62
N PRO A 40 15.89 -9.31 -0.86
CA PRO A 40 16.70 -8.28 -0.20
C PRO A 40 17.17 -7.15 -1.13
N SER A 41 17.44 -7.46 -2.40
CA SER A 41 17.80 -6.47 -3.42
C SER A 41 16.68 -5.45 -3.67
N ALA A 42 15.43 -5.91 -3.80
CA ALA A 42 14.24 -5.07 -3.98
C ALA A 42 13.99 -4.23 -2.73
N VAL A 43 14.06 -4.83 -1.54
CA VAL A 43 13.87 -4.12 -0.27
C VAL A 43 14.87 -2.97 -0.15
N ALA A 44 16.15 -3.25 -0.35
CA ALA A 44 17.20 -2.24 -0.28
C ALA A 44 17.05 -1.16 -1.38
N ALA A 45 16.52 -1.51 -2.55
CA ALA A 45 16.26 -0.54 -3.61
C ALA A 45 15.12 0.42 -3.24
N VAL A 46 13.98 -0.11 -2.78
CA VAL A 46 12.83 0.71 -2.36
C VAL A 46 13.21 1.58 -1.17
N ASP A 47 13.88 1.03 -0.16
CA ASP A 47 14.31 1.76 1.03
C ASP A 47 15.22 2.95 0.67
N ARG A 48 16.22 2.73 -0.19
CA ARG A 48 17.07 3.80 -0.70
C ARG A 48 16.30 4.88 -1.46
N VAL A 49 15.28 4.50 -2.24
CA VAL A 49 14.47 5.49 -2.98
C VAL A 49 13.61 6.30 -2.01
N VAL A 50 12.99 5.68 -1.01
CA VAL A 50 12.23 6.38 0.04
C VAL A 50 13.12 7.40 0.76
N ASP A 51 14.34 7.02 1.15
CA ASP A 51 15.24 7.90 1.89
C ASP A 51 15.91 8.97 1.01
N ARG A 52 16.28 8.68 -0.23
CA ARG A 52 17.11 9.59 -1.04
C ARG A 52 16.35 10.32 -2.13
N ALA A 53 15.33 9.69 -2.71
CA ALA A 53 14.64 10.19 -3.89
C ALA A 53 13.13 9.89 -3.88
N PRO A 54 12.38 10.23 -2.81
CA PRO A 54 10.96 9.86 -2.67
C PRO A 54 10.07 10.49 -3.74
N TRP A 55 10.47 11.61 -4.34
CA TRP A 55 9.79 12.18 -5.51
C TRP A 55 9.73 11.20 -6.69
N THR A 56 10.65 10.23 -6.77
CA THR A 56 10.62 9.17 -7.79
C THR A 56 9.42 8.25 -7.59
N ILE A 57 9.09 7.90 -6.35
CA ILE A 57 7.88 7.15 -6.04
C ILE A 57 6.67 8.03 -6.35
N GLU A 58 6.67 9.26 -5.85
CA GLU A 58 5.59 10.24 -6.03
C GLU A 58 5.22 10.44 -7.52
N HIS A 59 6.22 10.57 -8.39
CA HIS A 59 6.05 10.74 -9.85
C HIS A 59 5.41 9.53 -10.55
N ASN A 60 5.43 8.36 -9.92
CA ASN A 60 5.01 7.09 -10.53
C ASN A 60 3.88 6.42 -9.75
N LEU A 61 3.21 7.13 -8.82
CA LEU A 61 2.10 6.57 -8.06
C LEU A 61 0.91 6.14 -8.94
N ASP A 62 0.78 6.69 -10.14
CA ASP A 62 -0.19 6.25 -11.15
C ASP A 62 0.07 4.82 -11.67
N LEU A 63 1.31 4.34 -11.54
CA LEU A 63 1.71 2.98 -11.92
C LEU A 63 1.60 1.99 -10.76
N ALA A 64 1.32 2.44 -9.54
CA ALA A 64 1.25 1.56 -8.37
C ALA A 64 0.30 0.38 -8.64
N ALA A 65 0.74 -0.83 -8.30
CA ALA A 65 -0.10 -2.00 -8.35
C ALA A 65 -1.36 -1.80 -7.48
N HIS A 66 -2.53 -2.18 -8.00
CA HIS A 66 -3.80 -2.04 -7.30
C HIS A 66 -4.50 -3.40 -7.20
N PRO A 67 -5.11 -3.73 -6.05
CA PRO A 67 -5.87 -4.97 -5.86
C PRO A 67 -7.26 -4.87 -6.50
N ALA A 68 -7.34 -4.71 -7.83
CA ALA A 68 -8.61 -4.48 -8.52
C ALA A 68 -9.50 -5.74 -8.53
N ASP A 69 -8.95 -6.89 -8.90
CA ASP A 69 -9.73 -8.14 -9.05
C ASP A 69 -9.49 -9.12 -7.89
N ARG A 70 -8.36 -8.99 -7.19
CA ARG A 70 -7.99 -9.86 -6.07
C ARG A 70 -7.10 -9.13 -5.06
N PRO A 71 -7.13 -9.52 -3.77
CA PRO A 71 -6.22 -8.98 -2.77
C PRO A 71 -4.76 -9.24 -3.13
N ILE A 72 -3.87 -8.39 -2.63
CA ILE A 72 -2.42 -8.49 -2.81
C ILE A 72 -1.80 -8.64 -1.42
N TRP A 73 -0.92 -9.61 -1.26
CA TRP A 73 -0.03 -9.74 -0.11
C TRP A 73 1.40 -9.48 -0.55
N ILE A 74 2.09 -8.57 0.12
CA ILE A 74 3.50 -8.27 -0.11
C ILE A 74 4.26 -8.58 1.18
N GLU A 75 5.29 -9.41 1.11
CA GLU A 75 6.10 -9.81 2.26
C GLU A 75 7.59 -9.63 1.97
N PHE A 76 8.33 -9.23 2.99
CA PHE A 76 9.77 -9.00 2.86
C PHE A 76 10.48 -8.97 4.21
N GLY A 77 11.80 -9.21 4.19
CA GLY A 77 12.65 -9.06 5.36
C GLY A 77 12.77 -7.60 5.77
N ASP A 78 12.76 -7.33 7.08
CA ASP A 78 12.70 -5.94 7.53
C ASP A 78 13.90 -5.10 7.06
N ALA A 79 13.62 -3.86 6.66
CA ALA A 79 14.64 -2.84 6.53
C ALA A 79 14.35 -1.83 7.65
N PRO A 80 15.29 -1.58 8.57
CA PRO A 80 15.05 -0.78 9.76
C PRO A 80 14.70 0.67 9.39
N ARG A 81 13.40 0.92 9.17
CA ARG A 81 12.79 2.24 9.02
C ARG A 81 12.50 2.82 10.39
N ARG A 82 12.19 4.12 10.49
CA ARG A 82 11.96 4.80 11.79
C ARG A 82 10.90 4.06 12.61
N ARG A 83 11.35 3.26 13.59
CA ARG A 83 10.51 2.50 14.54
C ARG A 83 10.22 3.27 15.84
N GLU A 84 10.68 4.52 15.93
CA GLU A 84 10.43 5.38 17.08
C GLU A 84 8.92 5.66 17.21
N GLY A 85 8.35 5.33 18.37
CA GLY A 85 6.92 5.54 18.65
C GLY A 85 5.98 4.44 18.14
N LEU A 86 6.50 3.30 17.67
CA LEU A 86 5.70 2.11 17.36
C LEU A 86 5.58 1.22 18.60
N ALA A 87 4.47 0.48 18.73
CA ALA A 87 4.21 -0.42 19.87
C ALA A 87 5.25 -1.56 20.05
N PHE A 88 6.13 -1.74 19.06
CA PHE A 88 7.26 -2.68 19.09
C PHE A 88 8.63 -1.97 19.11
N ALA A 89 8.67 -0.71 19.55
CA ALA A 89 9.93 -0.01 19.82
C ALA A 89 10.80 -0.84 20.77
N GLY A 90 12.03 -1.16 20.34
CA GLY A 90 12.96 -2.02 21.07
C GLY A 90 12.88 -3.52 20.74
N HIS A 91 11.97 -3.94 19.85
CA HIS A 91 11.92 -5.31 19.35
C HIS A 91 12.51 -5.43 17.94
N ASP A 92 13.22 -6.53 17.70
CA ASP A 92 13.72 -6.88 16.37
C ASP A 92 12.59 -7.46 15.52
N VAL A 93 12.39 -6.86 14.35
CA VAL A 93 11.42 -7.32 13.33
C VAL A 93 12.18 -8.15 12.30
N ASP A 94 11.65 -9.32 11.99
CA ASP A 94 12.22 -10.29 11.05
C ASP A 94 11.55 -10.16 9.67
N LEU A 95 10.21 -10.19 9.63
CA LEU A 95 9.42 -9.99 8.42
C LEU A 95 8.38 -8.88 8.59
N VAL A 96 8.09 -8.20 7.49
CA VAL A 96 6.97 -7.25 7.36
C VAL A 96 6.07 -7.72 6.23
N GLY A 97 4.77 -7.50 6.38
CA GLY A 97 3.75 -7.89 5.42
C GLY A 97 2.67 -6.83 5.24
N TYR A 98 2.23 -6.64 4.00
CA TYR A 98 1.11 -5.76 3.64
C TYR A 98 0.02 -6.56 2.96
N LEU A 99 -1.18 -6.59 3.54
CA LEU A 99 -2.38 -7.08 2.88
C LEU A 99 -3.15 -5.91 2.31
N LEU A 100 -3.28 -5.86 0.98
CA LEU A 100 -4.02 -4.84 0.25
C LEU A 100 -5.27 -5.45 -0.38
N ALA A 101 -6.41 -4.80 -0.21
CA ALA A 101 -7.68 -5.24 -0.77
C ALA A 101 -8.50 -4.05 -1.28
N PRO A 102 -9.41 -4.25 -2.25
CA PRO A 102 -10.37 -3.21 -2.61
C PRO A 102 -11.30 -2.94 -1.43
N SER A 103 -11.65 -1.68 -1.20
CA SER A 103 -12.61 -1.32 -0.16
C SER A 103 -14.00 -1.84 -0.54
N PRO A 104 -14.72 -2.51 0.38
CA PRO A 104 -16.10 -2.93 0.13
C PRO A 104 -17.05 -1.76 -0.18
N ALA A 105 -16.73 -0.55 0.32
CA ALA A 105 -17.53 0.65 0.12
C ALA A 105 -17.21 1.38 -1.20
N ASP A 106 -16.00 1.19 -1.73
CA ASP A 106 -15.54 1.83 -2.97
C ASP A 106 -14.45 0.97 -3.62
N PRO A 107 -14.73 0.30 -4.74
CA PRO A 107 -13.75 -0.53 -5.46
C PRO A 107 -12.52 0.24 -5.96
N ASN A 108 -12.58 1.57 -6.06
CA ASN A 108 -11.43 2.40 -6.43
C ASN A 108 -10.57 2.80 -5.22
N ALA A 109 -11.04 2.55 -4.00
CA ALA A 109 -10.26 2.71 -2.79
C ALA A 109 -9.56 1.40 -2.42
N THR A 110 -8.31 1.51 -2.00
CA THR A 110 -7.53 0.39 -1.46
C THR A 110 -7.49 0.49 0.06
N VAL A 111 -7.64 -0.64 0.73
CA VAL A 111 -7.42 -0.80 2.17
C VAL A 111 -6.16 -1.61 2.39
N ALA A 112 -5.30 -1.19 3.30
CA ALA A 112 -4.09 -1.90 3.68
C ALA A 112 -4.07 -2.24 5.17
N VAL A 113 -3.72 -3.49 5.45
CA VAL A 113 -3.37 -3.99 6.79
C VAL A 113 -1.88 -4.28 6.80
N VAL A 114 -1.19 -3.80 7.83
CA VAL A 114 0.25 -4.03 8.04
C VAL A 114 0.44 -5.09 9.11
N ALA A 115 1.36 -6.01 8.88
CA ALA A 115 1.73 -7.06 9.81
C ALA A 115 3.23 -7.24 9.92
N TRP A 116 3.66 -7.82 11.04
CA TRP A 116 5.06 -8.05 11.36
C TRP A 116 5.23 -9.41 12.02
N ARG A 117 6.39 -10.04 11.75
CA ARG A 117 6.93 -11.11 12.59
C ARG A 117 8.13 -10.57 13.34
N LEU A 118 8.13 -10.68 14.66
CA LEU A 118 9.30 -10.36 15.48
C LEU A 118 10.33 -11.49 15.37
N ALA A 119 11.59 -11.20 15.68
CA ALA A 119 12.66 -12.20 15.74
C ALA A 119 12.38 -13.33 16.75
N SER A 120 11.50 -13.09 17.74
CA SER A 120 10.98 -14.12 18.65
C SER A 120 10.03 -15.13 17.99
N GLY A 121 9.64 -14.91 16.74
CA GLY A 121 8.61 -15.68 16.02
C GLY A 121 7.18 -15.19 16.26
N THR A 122 6.97 -14.20 17.14
CA THR A 122 5.64 -13.66 17.43
C THR A 122 5.11 -12.86 16.25
N VAL A 123 3.87 -13.11 15.84
CA VAL A 123 3.19 -12.39 14.76
C VAL A 123 2.24 -11.34 15.31
N HIS A 124 2.29 -10.15 14.74
CA HIS A 124 1.43 -9.02 15.06
C HIS A 124 0.88 -8.38 13.79
N HIS A 125 -0.22 -7.65 13.91
CA HIS A 125 -0.70 -6.74 12.87
C HIS A 125 -1.20 -5.44 13.48
N ALA A 126 -1.24 -4.39 12.67
CA ALA A 126 -1.83 -3.12 13.06
C ALA A 126 -3.34 -3.30 13.23
N PHE A 127 -3.89 -2.78 14.33
CA PHE A 127 -5.34 -2.73 14.53
C PHE A 127 -6.01 -1.60 13.75
N SER A 128 -5.22 -0.64 13.27
CA SER A 128 -5.65 0.38 12.33
C SER A 128 -5.31 -0.03 10.91
N VAL A 129 -6.13 0.41 9.98
CA VAL A 129 -5.97 0.18 8.55
C VAL A 129 -5.74 1.49 7.84
N VAL A 130 -5.03 1.43 6.72
CA VAL A 130 -4.77 2.58 5.87
C VAL A 130 -5.64 2.51 4.62
N HIS A 131 -6.19 3.63 4.19
CA HIS A 131 -7.02 3.74 3.00
C HIS A 131 -6.49 4.81 2.06
N TRP A 132 -6.51 4.57 0.76
CA TRP A 132 -6.27 5.60 -0.25
C TRP A 132 -7.10 5.34 -1.50
N HIS A 133 -7.33 6.38 -2.28
CA HIS A 133 -8.12 6.30 -3.50
C HIS A 133 -7.23 6.32 -4.75
N ARG A 134 -7.49 5.44 -5.70
CA ARG A 134 -6.66 5.26 -6.89
C ARG A 134 -6.58 6.52 -7.78
N LEU A 135 -7.70 7.23 -7.96
CA LEU A 135 -7.69 8.44 -8.79
C LEU A 135 -6.88 9.57 -8.15
N ASP A 136 -6.78 9.59 -6.82
CA ASP A 136 -6.01 10.59 -6.10
C ASP A 136 -4.52 10.36 -6.33
N LEU A 137 -4.07 9.09 -6.30
CA LEU A 137 -2.70 8.72 -6.67
C LEU A 137 -2.35 9.16 -8.10
N ALA A 138 -3.26 8.91 -9.05
CA ALA A 138 -3.04 9.26 -10.46
C ALA A 138 -2.97 10.77 -10.69
N THR A 139 -3.90 11.52 -10.08
CA THR A 139 -3.93 12.98 -10.13
C THR A 139 -2.68 13.57 -9.48
N HIS A 140 -2.28 13.01 -8.34
CA HIS A 140 -1.09 13.43 -7.61
C HIS A 140 0.20 13.20 -8.40
N ALA A 141 0.38 12.02 -9.00
CA ALA A 141 1.54 11.72 -9.84
C ALA A 141 1.68 12.67 -11.02
N ALA A 142 0.55 13.00 -11.67
CA ALA A 142 0.53 13.97 -12.77
C ALA A 142 0.99 15.37 -12.31
N HIS A 143 0.53 15.85 -11.15
CA HIS A 143 1.01 17.11 -10.60
C HIS A 143 2.48 17.05 -10.17
N ALA A 144 2.90 15.94 -9.57
CA ALA A 144 4.27 15.76 -9.10
C ALA A 144 5.29 15.85 -10.25
N ARG A 145 4.98 15.24 -11.40
CA ARG A 145 5.83 15.30 -12.60
C ARG A 145 6.04 16.70 -13.17
N HIS A 146 5.11 17.63 -12.94
CA HIS A 146 5.09 18.92 -13.64
C HIS A 146 5.17 20.16 -12.74
N ARG A 147 4.82 20.06 -11.46
CA ARG A 147 4.57 21.22 -10.59
C ARG A 147 5.26 21.16 -9.23
N TYR A 148 5.48 19.96 -8.67
CA TYR A 148 5.99 19.86 -7.31
C TYR A 148 7.50 19.94 -7.24
N SER A 149 7.99 20.44 -6.10
CA SER A 149 9.41 20.41 -5.78
C SER A 149 9.89 18.96 -5.62
N ARG A 150 11.18 18.73 -5.88
CA ARG A 150 11.87 17.48 -5.57
C ARG A 150 12.53 17.50 -4.18
N ILE A 151 12.07 18.36 -3.29
CA ILE A 151 12.58 18.41 -1.91
C ILE A 151 12.07 17.19 -1.16
N ARG A 152 12.98 16.41 -0.59
CA ARG A 152 12.70 15.11 0.04
C ARG A 152 11.53 15.14 1.02
N ILE A 153 11.61 16.01 2.03
CA ILE A 153 10.62 16.06 3.11
C ILE A 153 9.24 16.50 2.60
N GLU A 154 9.19 17.37 1.60
CA GLU A 154 7.95 17.81 0.98
C GLU A 154 7.29 16.69 0.18
N ALA A 155 8.07 15.92 -0.58
CA ALA A 155 7.55 14.76 -1.32
C ALA A 155 7.00 13.69 -0.37
N MET A 156 7.71 13.41 0.74
CA MET A 156 7.23 12.48 1.77
C MET A 156 5.91 12.97 2.41
N ALA A 157 5.85 14.24 2.82
CA ALA A 157 4.66 14.83 3.43
C ALA A 157 3.45 14.81 2.48
N ARG A 158 3.67 15.12 1.21
CA ARG A 158 2.63 15.04 0.16
C ARG A 158 2.14 13.62 -0.04
N MET A 159 3.02 12.63 -0.16
CA MET A 159 2.61 11.23 -0.26
C MET A 159 1.85 10.76 0.99
N MET A 160 2.28 11.19 2.19
CA MET A 160 1.56 10.90 3.42
C MET A 160 0.15 11.49 3.47
N SER A 161 -0.09 12.61 2.77
CA SER A 161 -1.43 13.21 2.68
C SER A 161 -2.42 12.43 1.79
N LEU A 162 -1.94 11.45 1.02
CA LEU A 162 -2.76 10.66 0.09
C LEU A 162 -3.54 9.53 0.75
N PHE A 163 -3.24 9.23 2.02
CA PHE A 163 -3.91 8.16 2.73
C PHE A 163 -4.59 8.66 4.00
N GLN A 164 -5.61 7.91 4.40
CA GLN A 164 -6.33 8.09 5.64
C GLN A 164 -6.13 6.86 6.52
N VAL A 165 -6.13 7.03 7.83
CA VAL A 165 -5.99 5.94 8.78
C VAL A 165 -7.26 5.83 9.60
N SER A 166 -7.84 4.64 9.67
CA SER A 166 -9.02 4.36 10.49
C SER A 166 -8.81 3.12 11.33
N THR A 167 -9.55 3.00 12.43
CA THR A 167 -9.54 1.80 13.28
C THR A 167 -10.93 1.18 13.21
N PRO A 168 -11.10 0.04 12.51
CA PRO A 168 -12.38 -0.65 12.42
C PRO A 168 -12.93 -0.98 13.81
N GLN A 169 -14.26 -1.01 13.94
CA GLN A 169 -14.89 -1.07 15.26
C GLN A 169 -14.50 -2.34 16.04
N GLY A 170 -14.51 -3.52 15.41
CA GLY A 170 -14.14 -4.77 16.11
C GLY A 170 -12.67 -4.79 16.54
N LEU A 171 -11.77 -4.21 15.73
CA LEU A 171 -10.35 -4.08 16.12
C LEU A 171 -10.14 -3.03 17.20
N LYS A 172 -10.93 -1.94 17.16
CA LYS A 172 -10.92 -0.89 18.19
C LYS A 172 -11.32 -1.46 19.55
N GLU A 173 -12.36 -2.27 19.61
CA GLU A 173 -12.81 -2.93 20.84
C GLU A 173 -11.69 -3.78 21.45
N ILE A 174 -11.01 -4.59 20.64
CA ILE A 174 -9.87 -5.42 21.09
C ILE A 174 -8.74 -4.55 21.66
N VAL A 175 -8.37 -3.46 21.00
CA VAL A 175 -7.32 -2.54 21.50
C VAL A 175 -7.71 -1.94 22.85
N LEU A 176 -8.97 -1.55 23.01
CA LEU A 176 -9.48 -0.92 24.23
C LEU A 176 -9.63 -1.93 25.38
N GLU A 177 -10.03 -3.17 25.09
CA GLU A 177 -10.11 -4.26 26.08
C GLU A 177 -8.73 -4.70 26.56
N ALA A 178 -7.74 -4.78 25.66
CA ALA A 178 -6.37 -5.12 26.03
C ALA A 178 -5.72 -4.08 26.95
N HIS A 179 -6.12 -2.81 26.85
CA HIS A 179 -5.64 -1.73 27.70
C HIS A 179 -6.51 -1.57 28.95
N LEU A 180 -6.61 -2.66 29.74
CA LEU A 180 -7.37 -3.00 30.98
C LEU A 180 -7.74 -1.90 32.01
N GLY A 181 -7.73 -0.62 31.68
CA GLY A 181 -8.14 0.50 32.52
C GLY A 181 -9.25 1.34 31.88
N ASP A 182 -10.00 2.02 32.75
CA ASP A 182 -10.98 3.05 32.36
C ASP A 182 -10.34 4.41 32.05
N ASP A 183 -9.01 4.48 32.00
CA ASP A 183 -8.29 5.71 31.68
C ASP A 183 -8.44 6.07 30.19
N VAL A 184 -9.24 7.11 29.94
CA VAL A 184 -9.49 7.69 28.62
C VAL A 184 -8.18 8.08 27.92
N ARG A 185 -7.14 8.53 28.64
CA ARG A 185 -5.85 8.90 28.04
C ARG A 185 -5.11 7.67 27.53
N MET A 186 -5.07 6.59 28.30
CA MET A 186 -4.43 5.34 27.89
C MET A 186 -5.10 4.75 26.66
N ARG A 187 -6.44 4.82 26.60
CA ARG A 187 -7.22 4.43 25.42
C ARG A 187 -6.87 5.25 24.18
N GLN A 188 -6.69 6.56 24.32
CA GLN A 188 -6.27 7.44 23.21
C GLN A 188 -4.84 7.13 22.74
N VAL A 189 -3.91 6.88 23.67
CA VAL A 189 -2.52 6.50 23.35
C VAL A 189 -2.49 5.19 22.56
N ALA A 190 -3.20 4.16 23.02
CA ALA A 190 -3.27 2.87 22.35
C ALA A 190 -3.78 2.97 20.90
N LEU A 191 -4.82 3.79 20.67
CA LEU A 191 -5.34 4.03 19.33
C LEU A 191 -4.37 4.86 18.47
N MET A 192 -3.64 5.81 19.06
CA MET A 192 -2.62 6.57 18.36
C MET A 192 -1.44 5.68 17.94
N GLU A 193 -0.94 4.82 18.82
CA GLU A 193 0.12 3.85 18.52
C GLU A 193 -0.29 2.90 17.40
N SER A 194 -1.54 2.42 17.43
CA SER A 194 -2.10 1.61 16.36
C SER A 194 -2.09 2.32 15.00
N ARG A 195 -2.41 3.62 14.97
CA ARG A 195 -2.38 4.43 13.74
C ARG A 195 -0.97 4.70 13.26
N LEU A 196 -0.03 4.95 14.18
CA LEU A 196 1.38 5.11 13.86
C LEU A 196 1.95 3.83 13.26
N ALA A 197 1.63 2.67 13.84
CA ALA A 197 2.02 1.36 13.32
C ALA A 197 1.49 1.10 11.91
N ALA A 198 0.24 1.46 11.63
CA ALA A 198 -0.33 1.33 10.29
C ALA A 198 0.31 2.28 9.27
N SER A 199 0.54 3.54 9.64
CA SER A 199 1.01 4.59 8.71
C SER A 199 2.52 4.60 8.48
N GLY A 200 3.33 4.14 9.43
CA GLY A 200 4.79 4.17 9.37
C GLY A 200 5.38 3.43 8.17
N GLU A 201 4.65 2.46 7.63
CA GLU A 201 5.06 1.63 6.52
C GLU A 201 4.63 2.17 5.14
N MET A 202 3.79 3.19 5.07
CA MET A 202 3.07 3.52 3.82
C MET A 202 3.94 4.09 2.72
N LEU A 203 5.00 4.83 3.04
CA LEU A 203 5.93 5.30 2.01
C LEU A 203 6.67 4.15 1.33
N PHE A 204 7.05 3.13 2.11
CA PHE A 204 7.65 1.93 1.56
C PHE A 204 6.61 1.11 0.80
N ALA A 205 5.39 0.99 1.32
CA ALA A 205 4.29 0.32 0.62
C ALA A 205 4.04 0.94 -0.77
N PHE A 206 3.99 2.27 -0.90
CA PHE A 206 3.87 2.91 -2.21
C PHE A 206 5.05 2.58 -3.13
N GLY A 207 6.28 2.62 -2.63
CA GLY A 207 7.46 2.24 -3.41
C GLY A 207 7.42 0.77 -3.88
N ALA A 208 6.99 -0.14 -2.99
CA ALA A 208 6.78 -1.55 -3.32
C ALA A 208 5.69 -1.73 -4.38
N LEU A 209 4.55 -1.03 -4.27
CA LEU A 209 3.47 -1.13 -5.25
C LEU A 209 3.90 -0.60 -6.62
N VAL A 210 4.69 0.49 -6.69
CA VAL A 210 5.28 0.98 -7.95
C VAL A 210 6.23 -0.06 -8.54
N LEU A 211 7.03 -0.74 -7.72
CA LEU A 211 7.91 -1.83 -8.18
C LEU A 211 7.11 -3.02 -8.73
N LEU A 212 5.91 -3.28 -8.19
CA LEU A 212 5.03 -4.37 -8.61
C LEU A 212 4.19 -4.08 -9.86
N ALA A 213 4.23 -2.86 -10.40
CA ALA A 213 3.39 -2.43 -11.52
C ALA A 213 3.38 -3.41 -12.70
N ASP A 214 4.56 -3.90 -13.08
CA ASP A 214 4.76 -4.84 -14.20
C ASP A 214 4.76 -6.32 -13.74
N ARG A 215 4.45 -6.60 -12.47
CA ARG A 215 4.52 -7.94 -11.85
C ARG A 215 3.18 -8.44 -11.32
N ILE A 216 2.19 -7.56 -11.08
CA ILE A 216 0.88 -7.69 -11.74
C ILE A 216 0.40 -9.11 -11.97
N ASP A 217 0.62 -9.54 -13.21
CA ASP A 217 0.10 -10.74 -13.83
C ASP A 217 1.11 -11.90 -13.84
N ALA A 218 2.25 -11.78 -13.13
CA ALA A 218 3.23 -12.86 -13.05
C ALA A 218 2.63 -14.10 -12.38
N GLU A 219 3.09 -15.28 -12.81
CA GLU A 219 2.73 -16.56 -12.21
C GLU A 219 3.55 -16.81 -10.93
N PRO A 220 2.93 -17.36 -9.87
CA PRO A 220 3.65 -17.72 -8.65
C PRO A 220 4.61 -18.90 -8.89
N GLY A 221 5.66 -18.96 -8.08
CA GLY A 221 6.54 -20.12 -7.99
C GLY A 221 5.91 -21.27 -7.22
N GLU A 222 6.69 -22.33 -6.98
CA GLU A 222 6.25 -23.54 -6.27
C GLU A 222 5.78 -23.27 -4.83
N ASP A 223 6.32 -22.23 -4.19
CA ASP A 223 5.94 -21.81 -2.83
C ASP A 223 4.69 -20.91 -2.80
N GLY A 224 4.05 -20.68 -3.95
CA GLY A 224 2.87 -19.80 -4.08
C GLY A 224 3.20 -18.31 -4.09
N TYR A 225 4.48 -17.92 -4.05
CA TYR A 225 4.93 -16.53 -4.08
C TYR A 225 5.52 -16.13 -5.43
N ILE A 226 5.37 -14.86 -5.77
CA ILE A 226 6.09 -14.23 -6.86
C ILE A 226 7.29 -13.51 -6.26
N SER A 227 8.49 -14.00 -6.60
CA SER A 227 9.74 -13.37 -6.18
C SER A 227 10.00 -12.09 -6.98
N VAL A 228 10.27 -11.01 -6.27
CA VAL A 228 10.49 -9.68 -6.82
C VAL A 228 11.88 -9.20 -6.44
N GLU A 229 12.74 -9.15 -7.43
CA GLU A 229 14.06 -8.54 -7.35
C GLU A 229 13.98 -7.05 -7.68
N ALA A 230 15.02 -6.31 -7.29
CA ALA A 230 15.19 -4.97 -7.83
C ALA A 230 15.26 -5.05 -9.36
N ALA A 231 14.32 -4.40 -10.04
CA ALA A 231 14.49 -4.21 -11.47
C ALA A 231 15.79 -3.42 -11.70
N PRO A 232 16.65 -3.81 -12.66
CA PRO A 232 17.63 -2.86 -13.17
C PRO A 232 16.85 -1.62 -13.62
N LEU A 233 17.35 -0.42 -13.31
CA LEU A 233 16.80 0.84 -13.82
C LEU A 233 16.41 0.62 -15.30
N PRO A 234 15.15 0.82 -15.70
CA PRO A 234 14.75 0.50 -17.06
C PRO A 234 15.65 1.32 -18.01
N ARG A 235 16.54 0.62 -18.73
CA ARG A 235 17.19 1.13 -19.95
C ARG A 235 16.20 1.11 -21.13
N ALA A 236 14.90 1.14 -20.85
CA ALA A 236 13.90 1.25 -21.89
C ALA A 236 13.82 2.73 -22.30
N PRO A 237 13.92 3.04 -23.61
CA PRO A 237 13.63 4.39 -24.07
C PRO A 237 12.23 4.77 -23.60
N LEU A 238 12.06 6.02 -23.15
CA LEU A 238 10.79 6.64 -22.71
C LEU A 238 9.57 6.25 -23.57
N MET A 239 9.79 5.97 -24.85
CA MET A 239 8.81 5.52 -25.83
C MET A 239 8.10 4.20 -25.48
N ASP A 240 8.75 3.24 -24.83
CA ASP A 240 8.10 1.97 -24.46
C ASP A 240 7.12 2.15 -23.29
N LEU A 241 7.47 3.03 -22.34
CA LEU A 241 6.57 3.41 -21.23
C LEU A 241 5.36 4.19 -21.77
N VAL A 242 5.59 5.14 -22.68
CA VAL A 242 4.52 5.90 -23.36
C VAL A 242 3.63 4.97 -24.18
N ARG A 243 4.18 3.99 -24.88
CA ARG A 243 3.42 3.02 -25.69
C ARG A 243 2.57 2.08 -24.83
N ARG A 244 3.00 1.76 -23.60
CA ARG A 244 2.19 1.01 -22.63
C ARG A 244 1.05 1.84 -22.04
N ILE A 245 1.32 3.12 -21.70
CA ILE A 245 0.30 4.05 -21.19
C ILE A 245 -0.76 4.37 -22.27
N THR A 246 -0.33 4.51 -23.52
CA THR A 246 -1.20 4.85 -24.67
C THR A 246 -1.78 3.64 -25.39
N GLY A 247 -1.36 2.42 -25.05
CA GLY A 247 -1.80 1.17 -25.67
C GLY A 247 -3.23 0.76 -25.32
N ARG A 248 -3.88 1.44 -24.35
CA ARG A 248 -5.33 1.34 -24.16
C ARG A 248 -6.00 2.43 -25.01
N PRO A 249 -6.91 2.08 -25.93
CA PRO A 249 -7.58 3.08 -26.74
C PRO A 249 -8.37 4.01 -25.82
N MET A 250 -7.92 5.26 -25.71
CA MET A 250 -8.70 6.33 -25.09
C MET A 250 -10.03 6.45 -25.86
N PRO A 251 -11.19 6.45 -25.18
CA PRO A 251 -12.46 6.69 -25.86
C PRO A 251 -12.41 8.08 -26.50
N SER A 252 -12.35 8.10 -27.84
CA SER A 252 -12.37 9.35 -28.59
C SER A 252 -13.78 9.94 -28.51
N PHE A 253 -13.95 11.00 -27.72
CA PHE A 253 -15.18 11.78 -27.79
C PHE A 253 -15.17 12.63 -29.06
N ARG A 254 -15.83 12.14 -30.12
CA ARG A 254 -16.16 12.96 -31.29
C ARG A 254 -17.13 14.05 -30.84
N ARG A 255 -16.61 15.28 -30.71
CA ARG A 255 -17.43 16.48 -30.47
C ARG A 255 -18.33 16.70 -31.69
N ARG A 256 -19.60 16.27 -31.60
CA ARG A 256 -20.64 16.65 -32.57
C ARG A 256 -20.82 18.17 -32.47
N ARG A 257 -20.26 18.92 -33.43
CA ARG A 257 -20.62 20.33 -33.63
C ARG A 257 -22.09 20.36 -34.05
N ARG A 258 -22.99 20.75 -33.15
CA ARG A 258 -24.30 21.27 -33.54
C ARG A 258 -24.05 22.65 -34.17
N GLY A 259 -24.52 22.83 -35.41
CA GLY A 259 -24.44 24.10 -36.11
C GLY A 259 -25.12 25.20 -35.30
N VAL A 260 -24.42 26.31 -35.11
CA VAL A 260 -25.00 27.54 -34.60
C VAL A 260 -25.78 28.17 -35.77
N PRO A 261 -27.06 28.55 -35.61
CA PRO A 261 -27.78 29.22 -36.67
C PRO A 261 -27.17 30.61 -36.91
N THR A 262 -26.82 30.90 -38.15
CA THR A 262 -26.36 32.20 -38.64
C THR A 262 -27.51 33.21 -38.56
N VAL A 263 -27.32 34.31 -37.85
CA VAL A 263 -28.21 35.47 -37.89
C VAL A 263 -27.75 36.36 -39.05
N SER A 264 -28.58 36.48 -40.09
CA SER A 264 -28.40 37.46 -41.16
C SER A 264 -28.86 38.83 -40.67
N LEU A 265 -27.93 39.79 -40.59
CA LEU A 265 -28.29 41.21 -40.48
C LEU A 265 -28.47 41.75 -41.90
N VAL A 266 -29.72 42.10 -42.22
CA VAL A 266 -30.08 42.88 -43.40
C VAL A 266 -29.73 44.33 -43.10
N GLY A 267 -28.90 44.92 -43.97
CA GLY A 267 -28.56 46.34 -44.04
C GLY A 267 -27.96 46.61 -45.40
#